data_AF-A0A4S2VJM4-F1
#
_entry.id   AF-A0A4S2VJM4-F1
#
_cell.length_a   1.000
_cell.length_b   1.000
_cell.length_c   1.000
_cell.angle_alpha   90.00
_cell.angle_beta   90.00
_cell.angle_gamma   90.00
#
_symmetry.space_group_name_H-M   'P 1'
#
loop_
_entity.id
_entity.type
_entity.pdbx_description
1 polymer ?
#
loop_
_entity_poly.entity_id
_entity_poly.type
_entity_poly.pdbx_seq_one_letter_code
_entity_poly.pdbx_strand_id
1 'polypeptide(L)'
;MNETQEPRQSERRPEERLDLLQRRLAQFAAARGWEPYHTPKNLAVALSVEAAELVEVFQWLTPEQSAKVMEKPESAHRVADEVADVLAYLLQFCEVLGVDVLDALAAKIERNELRFPVTGGPTPNRHSSE
;
A
#
# COMPACT_ATOMS: atom_id res chain seq x y z
N MET A 1 40.49 6.06 5.93
CA MET A 1 39.13 5.99 6.54
C MET A 1 38.22 5.49 5.45
N ASN A 2 37.68 4.28 5.60
CA ASN A 2 36.81 3.70 4.58
C ASN A 2 35.41 4.27 4.83
N GLU A 3 34.98 5.23 4.02
CA GLU A 3 33.61 5.72 4.03
C GLU A 3 32.73 4.57 3.51
N THR A 4 32.03 3.91 4.42
CA THR A 4 30.96 2.98 4.03
C THR A 4 29.87 3.81 3.34
N GLN A 5 29.87 3.82 2.01
CA GLN A 5 28.80 4.42 1.22
C GLN A 5 27.48 3.73 1.60
N GLU A 6 26.50 4.51 2.05
CA GLU A 6 25.16 3.98 2.31
C GLU A 6 24.58 3.37 1.02
N PRO A 7 23.92 2.20 1.11
CA PRO A 7 23.29 1.57 -0.04
C PRO A 7 22.23 2.48 -0.67
N ARG A 8 22.15 2.47 -2.00
CA ARG A 8 21.12 3.24 -2.73
C ARG A 8 19.73 2.78 -2.28
N GLN A 9 18.73 3.66 -2.30
CA GLN A 9 17.38 3.30 -1.84
C GLN A 9 16.78 2.09 -2.58
N SER A 10 17.19 1.86 -3.83
CA SER A 10 16.80 0.68 -4.63
C SER A 10 17.42 -0.64 -4.16
N GLU A 11 18.50 -0.59 -3.37
CA GLU A 11 19.28 -1.75 -2.90
C GLU A 11 18.88 -2.20 -1.48
N ARG A 12 18.03 -1.43 -0.78
CA ARG A 12 17.51 -1.76 0.56
C ARG A 12 16.36 -2.75 0.51
N ARG A 13 16.16 -3.50 1.59
CA ARG A 13 15.03 -4.44 1.71
C ARG A 13 13.70 -3.67 1.67
N PRO A 14 12.61 -4.22 1.10
CA PRO A 14 11.33 -3.53 0.97
C PRO A 14 10.80 -2.96 2.29
N GLU A 15 10.92 -3.73 3.38
CA GLU A 15 10.54 -3.32 4.74
C GLU A 15 11.33 -2.08 5.21
N GLU A 16 12.64 -2.07 4.98
CA GLU A 16 13.50 -0.93 5.35
C GLU A 16 13.18 0.32 4.52
N ARG A 17 12.75 0.13 3.27
CA ARG A 17 12.32 1.23 2.41
C ARG A 17 11.00 1.83 2.90
N LEU A 18 10.06 1.00 3.34
CA LEU A 18 8.78 1.46 3.86
C LEU A 18 8.97 2.26 5.15
N ASP A 19 9.76 1.73 6.09
CA ASP A 19 10.12 2.41 7.34
C ASP A 19 10.74 3.78 7.08
N LEU A 20 11.65 3.86 6.10
CA LEU A 20 12.30 5.11 5.72
C LEU A 20 11.29 6.13 5.18
N LEU A 21 10.33 5.69 4.35
CA LEU A 21 9.29 6.56 3.82
C LEU A 21 8.34 7.05 4.92
N GLN A 22 7.90 6.16 5.82
CA GLN A 22 7.05 6.53 6.95
C GLN A 22 7.73 7.55 7.88
N ARG A 23 9.01 7.35 8.20
CA ARG A 23 9.81 8.33 8.96
C ARG A 23 9.93 9.66 8.23
N ARG A 24 10.12 9.64 6.90
CA ARG A 24 10.20 10.85 6.08
C ARG A 24 8.87 11.62 6.08
N LEU A 25 7.74 10.93 6.05
CA LEU A 25 6.40 11.53 6.17
C LEU A 25 6.20 12.18 7.55
N ALA A 26 6.55 11.47 8.63
CA ALA A 26 6.47 12.02 9.98
C ALA A 26 7.34 13.28 10.14
N GLN A 27 8.58 13.27 9.65
CA GLN A 27 9.46 14.44 9.65
C GLN A 27 8.90 15.60 8.81
N PHE A 28 8.30 15.30 7.66
CA PHE A 28 7.67 16.29 6.80
C PHE A 28 6.52 17.01 7.50
N ALA A 29 5.67 16.26 8.21
CA ALA A 29 4.57 16.78 9.00
C ALA A 29 5.07 17.63 10.18
N ALA A 30 6.07 17.13 10.91
CA ALA A 30 6.67 17.82 12.06
C ALA A 30 7.32 19.15 11.67
N ALA A 31 8.02 19.19 10.55
CA ALA A 31 8.60 20.41 10.02
C ALA A 31 7.57 21.50 9.68
N ARG A 32 6.28 21.14 9.59
CA ARG A 32 5.16 22.06 9.30
C ARG A 32 4.20 22.24 10.47
N GLY A 33 4.46 21.59 11.61
CA GLY A 33 3.57 21.60 12.77
C GLY A 33 2.19 21.01 12.45
N TRP A 34 2.14 19.97 11.62
CA TRP A 34 0.89 19.35 11.19
C TRP A 34 0.36 18.28 12.15
N GLU A 35 1.16 17.85 13.13
CA GLU A 35 0.78 16.83 14.10
C GLU A 35 -0.58 17.08 14.79
N PRO A 36 -0.97 18.32 15.16
CA PRO A 36 -2.29 18.57 15.75
C PRO A 36 -3.47 18.23 14.82
N TYR A 37 -3.26 18.24 13.50
CA TYR A 37 -4.29 17.91 12.51
C TYR A 37 -4.33 16.42 12.18
N HIS A 38 -3.29 15.66 12.50
CA HIS A 38 -3.14 14.22 12.25
C HIS A 38 -3.90 13.38 13.28
N THR A 39 -5.15 13.74 13.57
CA THR A 39 -6.03 12.88 14.36
C THR A 39 -6.43 11.64 13.53
N PRO A 40 -6.70 10.47 14.15
CA PRO A 40 -7.13 9.28 13.41
C PRO A 40 -8.33 9.53 12.50
N LYS A 41 -9.29 10.36 12.95
CA LYS A 41 -10.46 10.74 12.16
C LYS A 41 -10.06 11.52 10.91
N ASN A 42 -9.21 12.53 11.04
CA ASN A 42 -8.82 13.37 9.92
C ASN A 42 -8.01 12.59 8.89
N LEU A 43 -7.10 11.73 9.35
CA LEU A 43 -6.29 10.89 8.47
C LEU A 43 -7.14 9.85 7.73
N ALA A 44 -8.14 9.24 8.39
CA ALA A 44 -9.08 8.35 7.72
C ALA A 44 -9.92 9.07 6.65
N VAL A 45 -10.33 10.32 6.92
CA VAL A 45 -11.03 11.16 5.93
C VAL A 45 -10.10 11.50 4.76
N ALA A 46 -8.88 11.97 5.02
CA ALA A 46 -7.91 12.28 3.96
C ALA A 46 -7.61 11.06 3.09
N LEU A 47 -7.35 9.90 3.71
CA LEU A 47 -7.19 8.62 3.01
C LEU A 47 -8.37 8.31 2.07
N SER A 48 -9.60 8.59 2.51
CA SER A 48 -10.79 8.36 1.67
C SER A 48 -10.90 9.33 0.49
N VAL A 49 -10.36 10.54 0.64
CA VAL A 49 -10.31 11.54 -0.43
C VAL A 49 -9.31 11.08 -1.49
N GLU A 50 -8.08 10.72 -1.13
CA GLU A 50 -7.08 10.26 -2.11
C GLU A 50 -7.52 8.96 -2.83
N ALA A 51 -8.23 8.08 -2.11
CA ALA A 51 -8.82 6.90 -2.74
C ALA A 51 -9.91 7.28 -3.78
N ALA A 52 -10.64 8.37 -3.55
CA ALA A 52 -11.60 8.90 -4.51
C ALA A 52 -10.90 9.58 -5.69
N GLU A 53 -9.80 10.32 -5.47
CA GLU A 53 -8.98 10.90 -6.54
C GLU A 53 -8.40 9.82 -7.46
N LEU A 54 -7.94 8.70 -6.89
CA LEU A 54 -7.57 7.52 -7.66
C LEU A 54 -8.73 7.01 -8.52
N VAL A 55 -9.93 6.89 -7.95
CA VAL A 55 -11.14 6.47 -8.69
C VAL A 55 -11.47 7.44 -9.83
N GLU A 56 -11.27 8.74 -9.66
CA GLU A 56 -11.55 9.73 -10.71
C GLU A 56 -10.75 9.49 -11.99
N VAL A 57 -9.55 8.92 -11.89
CA VAL A 57 -8.75 8.55 -13.07
C VAL A 57 -9.46 7.49 -13.93
N PHE A 58 -10.29 6.64 -13.31
CA PHE A 58 -10.92 5.49 -13.95
C PHE A 58 -12.42 5.66 -14.24
N GLN A 59 -13.10 6.61 -13.59
CA GLN A 59 -14.57 6.65 -13.51
C GLN A 59 -15.32 6.64 -14.86
N TRP A 60 -14.69 7.13 -15.94
CA TRP A 60 -15.31 7.19 -17.28
C TRP A 60 -14.68 6.22 -18.30
N LEU A 61 -13.76 5.35 -17.86
CA LEU A 61 -13.07 4.42 -18.75
C LEU A 61 -13.89 3.14 -18.95
N THR A 62 -13.87 2.60 -20.17
CA THR A 62 -14.29 1.20 -20.38
C THR A 62 -13.28 0.23 -19.76
N PRO A 63 -13.64 -1.04 -19.52
CA PRO A 63 -12.70 -2.06 -19.04
C PRO A 63 -11.43 -2.18 -19.89
N GLU A 64 -11.53 -2.06 -21.21
CA GLU A 64 -10.39 -2.14 -22.13
C GLU A 64 -9.50 -0.91 -22.04
N GLN A 65 -10.09 0.26 -21.80
CA GLN A 65 -9.37 1.51 -21.61
C GLN A 65 -8.67 1.56 -20.24
N SER A 66 -9.34 1.11 -19.18
CA SER A 66 -8.76 1.08 -17.83
C SER A 66 -7.56 0.14 -17.74
N ALA A 67 -7.59 -1.00 -18.43
CA ALA A 67 -6.45 -1.92 -18.53
C ALA A 67 -5.22 -1.30 -19.21
N LYS A 68 -5.42 -0.24 -20.02
CA LYS A 68 -4.37 0.48 -20.75
C LYS A 68 -4.09 1.88 -20.20
N VAL A 69 -4.62 2.21 -19.02
CA VAL A 69 -4.50 3.56 -18.42
C VAL A 69 -3.03 4.01 -18.34
N MET A 70 -2.12 3.07 -18.07
CA MET A 70 -0.68 3.35 -17.92
C MET A 70 0.05 3.58 -19.25
N GLU A 71 -0.56 3.31 -20.41
CA GLU A 71 0.05 3.59 -21.73
C GLU A 71 0.05 5.09 -22.06
N LYS A 72 -0.82 5.87 -21.41
CA LYS A 72 -0.90 7.33 -21.58
C LYS A 72 -0.06 8.00 -20.49
N PRO A 73 0.99 8.76 -20.83
CA PRO A 73 1.89 9.35 -19.83
C PRO A 73 1.19 10.21 -18.77
N GLU A 74 0.21 11.01 -19.16
CA GLU A 74 -0.56 11.86 -18.25
C GLU A 74 -1.37 11.03 -17.24
N SER A 75 -2.14 10.05 -17.73
CA SER A 75 -2.92 9.17 -16.86
C SER A 75 -2.03 8.30 -15.97
N ALA A 76 -0.91 7.80 -16.51
CA ALA A 76 0.06 7.01 -15.75
C ALA A 76 0.67 7.79 -14.57
N HIS A 77 1.02 9.06 -14.80
CA HIS A 77 1.53 9.92 -13.74
C HIS A 77 0.49 10.15 -12.66
N ARG A 78 -0.76 10.47 -13.04
CA ARG A 78 -1.85 10.63 -12.08
C ARG A 78 -2.08 9.36 -11.25
N VAL A 79 -2.19 8.19 -11.88
CA VAL A 79 -2.32 6.92 -11.14
C VAL A 79 -1.18 6.74 -10.14
N ALA A 80 0.07 7.02 -10.54
CA ALA A 80 1.22 6.87 -9.64
C ALA A 80 1.16 7.82 -8.44
N ASP A 81 0.74 9.07 -8.66
CA ASP A 81 0.60 10.08 -7.61
C ASP A 81 -0.52 9.69 -6.63
N GLU A 82 -1.73 9.39 -7.12
CA GLU A 82 -2.85 9.03 -6.23
C GLU A 82 -2.59 7.74 -5.44
N VAL A 83 -1.90 6.75 -6.05
CA VAL A 83 -1.47 5.54 -5.35
C VAL A 83 -0.48 5.88 -4.23
N ALA A 84 0.44 6.82 -4.48
CA ALA A 84 1.40 7.25 -3.48
C ALA A 84 0.71 8.03 -2.35
N ASP A 85 -0.28 8.86 -2.65
CA ASP A 85 -1.02 9.65 -1.65
C ASP A 85 -1.91 8.76 -0.77
N VAL A 86 -2.60 7.76 -1.36
CA VAL A 86 -3.30 6.72 -0.60
C VAL A 86 -2.34 6.01 0.36
N LEU A 87 -1.17 5.60 -0.12
CA LEU A 87 -0.18 4.94 0.73
C LEU A 87 0.34 5.89 1.82
N ALA A 88 0.60 7.15 1.50
CA ALA A 88 1.13 8.13 2.44
C ALA A 88 0.17 8.37 3.61
N TYR A 89 -1.14 8.53 3.36
CA TYR A 89 -2.11 8.69 4.44
C TYR A 89 -2.37 7.40 5.21
N LEU A 90 -2.31 6.24 4.55
CA LEU A 90 -2.39 4.96 5.27
C LEU A 90 -1.23 4.79 6.26
N LEU A 91 0.00 5.11 5.84
CA LEU A 91 1.18 5.04 6.71
C LEU A 91 1.08 6.02 7.88
N GLN A 92 0.63 7.25 7.64
CA GLN A 92 0.45 8.24 8.71
C GLN A 92 -0.69 7.85 9.68
N PHE A 93 -1.77 7.27 9.16
CA PHE A 93 -2.86 6.71 9.98
C PHE A 93 -2.37 5.58 10.88
N CYS A 94 -1.59 4.66 10.30
CA CYS A 94 -0.95 3.56 11.02
C CYS A 94 0.02 4.05 12.10
N GLU A 95 0.87 5.04 11.79
CA GLU A 95 1.79 5.66 12.76
C GLU A 95 1.04 6.20 13.99
N VAL A 96 -0.01 6.99 13.77
CA VAL A 96 -0.78 7.60 14.87
C VAL A 96 -1.51 6.58 15.74
N LEU A 97 -1.91 5.44 15.18
CA LEU A 97 -2.60 4.36 15.90
C LEU A 97 -1.66 3.25 16.41
N GLY A 98 -0.37 3.29 16.07
CA GLY A 98 0.58 2.23 16.40
C GLY A 98 0.29 0.90 15.70
N VAL A 99 -0.23 0.94 14.46
CA VAL A 99 -0.49 -0.24 13.66
C VAL A 99 0.73 -0.51 12.76
N ASP A 100 1.37 -1.66 12.92
CA ASP A 100 2.32 -2.16 11.93
C ASP A 100 1.54 -2.66 10.69
N VAL A 101 1.67 -1.93 9.59
CA VAL A 101 0.90 -2.20 8.36
C VAL A 101 1.34 -3.50 7.68
N LEU A 102 2.61 -3.88 7.78
CA LEU A 102 3.14 -5.09 7.16
C LEU A 102 2.67 -6.32 7.91
N ASP A 103 2.78 -6.31 9.24
CA ASP A 103 2.27 -7.39 10.10
C ASP A 103 0.74 -7.51 9.98
N ALA A 104 0.02 -6.39 9.93
CA ALA A 104 -1.43 -6.37 9.76
C ALA A 104 -1.86 -7.00 8.43
N LEU A 105 -1.14 -6.69 7.33
CA LEU A 105 -1.40 -7.26 6.02
C LEU A 105 -1.04 -8.75 5.96
N ALA A 106 0.11 -9.16 6.51
CA ALA A 106 0.52 -10.57 6.57
C ALA A 106 -0.53 -11.42 7.30
N ALA A 107 -0.94 -11.00 8.50
CA ALA A 107 -1.99 -11.70 9.25
C ALA A 107 -3.34 -11.71 8.51
N LYS A 108 -3.65 -10.66 7.74
CA LYS A 108 -4.87 -10.60 6.92
C LYS A 108 -4.83 -11.58 5.74
N ILE A 109 -3.67 -11.74 5.10
CA ILE A 109 -3.46 -12.71 4.02
C ILE A 109 -3.67 -14.13 4.54
N GLU A 110 -3.05 -14.51 5.65
CA GLU A 110 -3.23 -15.83 6.28
C GLU A 110 -4.71 -16.14 6.54
N ARG A 111 -5.45 -15.18 7.11
CA ARG A 111 -6.90 -15.32 7.32
C ARG A 111 -7.69 -15.46 6.02
N ASN A 112 -7.25 -14.80 4.94
CA ASN A 112 -7.90 -14.90 3.64
C ASN A 112 -7.66 -16.26 2.98
N GLU A 113 -6.44 -16.79 3.07
CA GLU A 113 -6.10 -18.13 2.53
C GLU A 113 -6.90 -19.23 3.22
N LEU A 114 -7.10 -19.11 4.54
CA LEU A 114 -7.97 -20.03 5.29
C LEU A 114 -9.44 -19.88 4.91
N ARG A 115 -9.91 -18.64 4.67
CA ARG A 115 -11.31 -18.36 4.32
C ARG A 115 -11.65 -18.75 2.88
N PHE A 116 -10.69 -18.67 1.98
CA PHE A 116 -10.85 -18.90 0.54
C PHE A 116 -9.77 -19.88 0.02
N PRO A 117 -9.86 -21.17 0.38
CA PRO A 117 -8.88 -22.16 -0.05
C PRO A 117 -8.95 -22.41 -1.56
N VAL A 118 -7.81 -22.76 -2.16
CA VAL A 118 -7.75 -23.19 -3.56
C VAL A 118 -8.53 -24.49 -3.72
N THR A 119 -9.60 -24.46 -4.51
CA THR A 119 -10.33 -25.68 -4.89
C THR A 119 -9.54 -26.43 -5.96
N GLY A 120 -9.00 -27.61 -5.62
CA GLY A 120 -8.32 -28.50 -6.59
C GLY A 120 -6.92 -29.00 -6.23
N GLY A 121 -6.47 -28.88 -4.97
CA GLY A 121 -5.29 -29.63 -4.51
C GLY A 121 -5.46 -31.14 -4.76
N PRO A 122 -4.38 -31.90 -5.06
CA PRO A 122 -4.48 -33.29 -5.46
C PRO A 122 -5.28 -34.08 -4.42
N THR A 123 -6.41 -34.63 -4.86
CA THR A 123 -7.19 -35.56 -4.04
C THR A 123 -6.30 -36.76 -3.72
N PRO A 124 -6.06 -37.09 -2.43
CA PRO A 124 -5.37 -38.33 -2.12
C PRO A 124 -6.26 -39.46 -2.63
N ASN A 125 -5.70 -40.25 -3.54
CA ASN A 125 -6.33 -41.36 -4.22
C ASN A 125 -7.06 -42.25 -3.19
N ARG A 126 -8.38 -42.11 -3.07
CA ARG A 126 -9.18 -43.08 -2.32
C ARG A 126 -9.26 -44.32 -3.19
N HIS A 127 -8.33 -45.25 -2.97
CA HIS A 127 -8.47 -46.62 -3.43
C HIS A 127 -9.82 -47.15 -2.95
N SER A 128 -10.80 -47.17 -3.86
CA SER A 128 -11.94 -48.07 -3.74
C SER A 128 -11.39 -49.48 -3.89
N SER A 129 -11.34 -50.20 -2.79
CA SER A 129 -11.25 -51.66 -2.80
C SER A 129 -12.68 -52.18 -2.97
N GLU A 130 -12.82 -53.14 -3.88
CA GLU A 130 -14.04 -53.86 -4.26
C GLU A 130 -14.85 -54.43 -3.08
#